data_AF-A0A435YKA3-F1
#
_entry.id   AF-A0A435YKA3-F1
#
_cell.length_a   1.000
_cell.length_b   1.000
_cell.length_c   1.000
_cell.angle_alpha   90.00
_cell.angle_beta   90.00
_cell.angle_gamma   90.00
#
_symmetry.space_group_name_H-M   'P 1'
#
loop_
_entity.id
_entity.type
_entity.pdbx_description
1 polymer ?
#
loop_
_entity_poly.entity_id
_entity_poly.type
_entity_poly.pdbx_seq_one_letter_code
_entity_poly.pdbx_strand_id
1 'polypeptide(L)'
;MDANTDDNSKGKCPVVHTAVGRVNRDWWPNQLNVQVLHQQSPLSDPMGEAFDYAEEFKSLDLDAVIKDLHALMTDSQEWWPADFGHYGPLFIRMAWHSAGTYRIADGRGGAGAGQQRFAPLNSWPDNVNLDKARRLLWPIKQKYGRKISWADLLILTGNVALESMGFKTFGFAGGRADVWEPEEDIYWGPEGKWLADERYSGDRDLQNPLGAVQMGLIYVNPEGPNGKPDPLASARDIRDTFARMAMNDEETVALIAGGHTFGKTHGAGDATLVGVEPEGADIEQQGLGWASKFGTGKGGDAIGSGLEVTWTTTPTKWSNDFFDNLFGFDWEL
;
A
#
# COMPACT_ATOMS: atom_id res chain seq x y z
N MET A 1 33.75 32.79 42.73
CA MET A 1 34.30 31.51 42.22
C MET A 1 33.80 31.37 40.79
N ASP A 2 34.54 32.03 39.92
CA ASP A 2 34.85 31.74 38.53
C ASP A 2 33.72 31.25 37.62
N ALA A 3 33.00 32.22 37.07
CA ALA A 3 32.27 32.06 35.83
C ALA A 3 33.28 31.96 34.68
N ASN A 4 33.46 30.77 34.11
CA ASN A 4 34.09 30.60 32.80
C ASN A 4 33.02 30.89 31.73
N THR A 5 32.97 32.13 31.28
CA THR A 5 32.31 32.50 30.03
C THR A 5 33.27 32.18 28.88
N ASP A 6 33.15 30.98 28.31
CA ASP A 6 33.77 30.68 27.02
C ASP A 6 32.95 31.36 25.92
N ASP A 7 33.45 32.54 25.54
CA ASP A 7 33.04 33.32 24.40
C ASP A 7 33.50 32.64 23.11
N ASN A 8 32.61 31.83 22.52
CA ASN A 8 32.76 31.33 21.15
C ASN A 8 31.45 31.55 20.37
N SER A 9 30.97 32.80 20.40
CA SER A 9 29.87 33.28 19.57
C SER A 9 30.33 33.51 18.12
N LYS A 10 30.54 32.44 17.36
CA LYS A 10 30.57 32.52 15.89
C LYS A 10 29.37 31.78 15.31
N GLY A 11 28.31 32.55 15.08
CA GLY A 11 27.19 32.29 14.17
C GLY A 11 26.82 30.83 13.91
N LYS A 12 26.42 30.08 14.94
CA LYS A 12 25.68 28.84 14.74
C LYS A 12 24.20 29.18 14.72
N CYS A 13 23.45 28.62 13.77
CA CYS A 13 22.00 28.70 13.77
C CYS A 13 21.50 28.31 15.18
N PRO A 14 20.70 29.14 15.87
CA PRO A 14 20.25 28.87 17.23
C PRO A 14 19.29 27.66 17.30
N VAL A 15 18.90 27.12 16.15
CA VAL A 15 18.04 25.94 16.01
C VAL A 15 18.92 24.72 15.71
N VAL A 16 18.86 23.72 16.59
CA VAL A 16 19.50 22.42 16.38
C VAL A 16 18.67 21.65 15.35
N HIS A 17 19.15 21.57 14.11
CA HIS A 17 18.42 20.89 13.02
C HIS A 17 18.64 19.38 12.95
N THR A 18 19.58 18.81 13.72
CA THR A 18 20.03 17.40 13.60
C THR A 18 19.80 16.54 14.84
N ALA A 19 19.22 17.09 15.92
CA ALA A 19 18.84 16.32 17.10
C ALA A 19 17.33 16.09 17.10
N VAL A 20 16.89 14.84 17.02
CA VAL A 20 15.51 14.46 17.31
C VAL A 20 15.32 14.68 18.81
N GLY A 21 14.69 15.79 19.17
CA GLY A 21 14.35 16.09 20.57
C GLY A 21 13.30 15.12 21.07
N ARG A 22 13.42 14.66 22.32
CA ARG A 22 12.34 13.89 22.96
C ARG A 22 11.08 14.74 23.04
N VAL A 23 9.94 14.15 22.71
CA VAL A 23 8.61 14.76 22.83
C VAL A 23 7.96 14.37 24.16
N ASN A 24 6.86 15.04 24.54
CA ASN A 24 6.16 14.76 25.81
C ASN A 24 5.78 13.28 25.97
N ARG A 25 5.36 12.63 24.89
CA ARG A 25 4.97 11.21 24.91
C ARG A 25 6.13 10.26 25.19
N ASP A 26 7.38 10.66 24.94
CA ASP A 26 8.56 9.86 25.30
C ASP A 26 8.79 9.82 26.82
N TRP A 27 8.29 10.83 27.55
CA TRP A 27 8.38 10.91 29.01
C TRP A 27 7.13 10.38 29.70
N TRP A 28 5.96 10.60 29.09
CA TRP A 28 4.66 10.15 29.59
C TRP A 28 3.92 9.35 28.51
N PRO A 29 4.29 8.08 28.27
CA PRO A 29 3.70 7.27 27.20
C PRO A 29 2.18 7.11 27.29
N ASN A 30 1.63 7.16 28.51
CA ASN A 30 0.20 7.03 28.78
C ASN A 30 -0.54 8.37 28.86
N GLN A 31 0.09 9.48 28.50
CA GLN A 31 -0.58 10.78 28.43
C GLN A 31 -1.69 10.76 27.35
N LEU A 32 -2.86 11.31 27.66
CA LEU A 32 -3.96 11.43 26.71
C LEU A 32 -3.51 12.16 25.44
N ASN A 33 -3.66 11.50 24.28
CA ASN A 33 -3.32 12.09 22.99
C ASN A 33 -4.49 12.94 22.45
N VAL A 34 -4.39 14.26 22.55
CA VAL A 34 -5.38 15.19 21.98
C VAL A 34 -5.05 15.62 20.54
N GLN A 35 -3.91 15.20 19.98
CA GLN A 35 -3.52 15.58 18.60
C GLN A 35 -4.48 15.01 17.55
N VAL A 36 -5.06 13.83 17.83
CA VAL A 36 -6.06 13.19 16.95
C VAL A 36 -7.30 14.06 16.69
N LEU A 37 -7.59 15.04 17.55
CA LEU A 37 -8.73 15.95 17.39
C LEU A 37 -8.46 17.12 16.44
N HIS A 38 -7.20 17.32 16.03
CA HIS A 38 -6.78 18.37 15.10
C HIS A 38 -6.24 17.80 13.80
N GLN A 39 -6.33 16.48 13.61
CA GLN A 39 -5.90 15.84 12.39
C GLN A 39 -6.76 16.31 11.21
N GLN A 40 -6.17 16.36 10.01
CA GLN A 40 -6.79 16.84 8.78
C GLN A 40 -7.35 18.26 8.93
N SER A 41 -6.61 19.10 9.64
CA SER A 41 -6.95 20.51 9.81
C SER A 41 -7.02 21.22 8.45
N PRO A 42 -7.96 22.16 8.24
CA PRO A 42 -7.97 23.00 7.04
C PRO A 42 -6.66 23.77 6.81
N LEU A 43 -5.82 23.94 7.84
CA LEU A 43 -4.52 24.58 7.74
C LEU A 43 -3.47 23.72 7.01
N SER A 44 -3.62 22.40 6.96
CA SER A 44 -2.75 21.51 6.18
C SER A 44 -3.28 21.26 4.76
N ASP A 45 -4.49 21.71 4.45
CA ASP A 45 -5.11 21.56 3.13
C ASP A 45 -4.69 22.68 2.14
N PRO A 46 -3.93 22.36 1.07
CA PRO A 46 -3.50 23.33 0.06
C PRO A 46 -4.59 23.75 -0.93
N MET A 47 -5.79 23.14 -0.89
CA MET A 47 -6.88 23.40 -1.83
C MET A 47 -7.68 24.66 -1.47
N GLY A 48 -7.66 25.03 -0.19
CA GLY A 48 -8.38 26.17 0.36
C GLY A 48 -9.88 25.89 0.62
N GLU A 49 -10.48 26.65 1.52
CA GLU A 49 -11.84 26.43 2.04
C GLU A 49 -12.95 26.44 0.98
N ALA A 50 -12.72 27.09 -0.16
CA ALA A 50 -13.70 27.18 -1.24
C ALA A 50 -13.69 25.96 -2.19
N PHE A 51 -12.77 25.02 -2.01
CA PHE A 51 -12.65 23.85 -2.87
C PHE A 51 -13.77 22.82 -2.57
N ASP A 52 -14.47 22.41 -3.62
CA ASP A 52 -15.46 21.34 -3.57
C ASP A 52 -15.04 20.23 -4.54
N TYR A 53 -14.56 19.10 -3.99
CA TYR A 53 -14.10 17.99 -4.80
C TYR A 53 -15.22 17.34 -5.61
N ALA A 54 -16.45 17.29 -5.08
CA ALA A 54 -17.57 16.68 -5.79
C ALA A 54 -17.92 17.47 -7.06
N GLU A 55 -17.90 18.81 -6.99
CA GLU A 55 -18.11 19.67 -8.16
C GLU A 55 -16.96 19.58 -9.17
N GLU A 56 -15.71 19.54 -8.70
CA GLU A 56 -14.54 19.40 -9.55
C GLU A 56 -14.52 18.05 -10.28
N PHE A 57 -14.84 16.95 -9.57
CA PHE A 57 -14.95 15.61 -10.15
C PHE A 57 -16.09 15.50 -11.17
N LYS A 58 -17.25 16.13 -10.94
CA LYS A 58 -18.34 16.18 -11.94
C LYS A 58 -17.92 16.84 -13.26
N SER A 59 -16.93 17.74 -13.21
CA SER A 59 -16.39 18.42 -14.39
C SER A 59 -15.26 17.66 -15.09
N LEU A 60 -14.88 16.49 -14.58
CA LEU A 60 -13.83 15.64 -15.12
C LEU A 60 -14.31 14.92 -16.39
N ASP A 61 -13.50 14.94 -17.43
CA ASP A 61 -13.66 14.04 -18.57
C ASP A 61 -13.12 12.66 -18.18
N LEU A 62 -13.98 11.83 -17.59
CA LEU A 62 -13.60 10.51 -17.08
C LEU A 62 -13.18 9.56 -18.21
N ASP A 63 -13.82 9.65 -19.39
CA ASP A 63 -13.46 8.83 -20.56
C ASP A 63 -12.04 9.15 -21.04
N ALA A 64 -11.63 10.43 -21.00
CA ALA A 64 -10.26 10.80 -21.29
C ALA A 64 -9.27 10.23 -20.26
N VAL A 65 -9.61 10.24 -18.96
CA VAL A 65 -8.76 9.62 -17.91
C VAL A 65 -8.60 8.13 -18.16
N ILE A 66 -9.70 7.43 -18.44
CA ILE A 66 -9.69 5.98 -18.73
C ILE A 66 -8.84 5.69 -19.97
N LYS A 67 -8.97 6.49 -21.04
CA LYS A 67 -8.14 6.36 -22.24
C LYS A 67 -6.65 6.54 -21.94
N ASP A 68 -6.28 7.53 -21.14
CA ASP A 68 -4.90 7.74 -20.74
C ASP A 68 -4.36 6.61 -19.86
N LEU A 69 -5.19 6.06 -18.96
CA LEU A 69 -4.86 4.90 -18.14
C LEU A 69 -4.60 3.66 -19.01
N HIS A 70 -5.43 3.41 -20.02
CA HIS A 70 -5.19 2.33 -20.99
C HIS A 70 -3.87 2.51 -21.74
N ALA A 71 -3.54 3.73 -22.16
CA ALA A 71 -2.27 4.00 -22.83
C ALA A 71 -1.08 3.75 -21.89
N LEU A 72 -1.14 4.27 -20.66
CA LEU A 72 -0.08 4.09 -19.65
C LEU A 72 0.17 2.61 -19.34
N MET A 73 -0.89 1.80 -19.29
CA MET A 73 -0.79 0.39 -18.92
C MET A 73 0.17 -0.42 -19.80
N THR A 74 0.38 -0.01 -21.05
CA THR A 74 1.32 -0.66 -21.98
C THR A 74 2.53 0.22 -22.34
N ASP A 75 2.64 1.41 -21.75
CA ASP A 75 3.77 2.33 -21.96
C ASP A 75 4.86 2.07 -20.91
N SER A 76 5.62 0.98 -21.12
CA SER A 76 6.66 0.54 -20.18
C SER A 76 7.75 1.59 -20.01
N GLN A 77 8.03 1.96 -18.76
CA GLN A 77 9.06 2.92 -18.37
C GLN A 77 10.38 2.21 -18.07
N GLU A 78 11.50 2.78 -18.52
CA GLU A 78 12.83 2.19 -18.32
C GLU A 78 13.19 2.05 -16.84
N TRP A 79 12.79 2.99 -15.99
CA TRP A 79 13.11 2.97 -14.56
C TRP A 79 12.31 1.92 -13.77
N TRP A 80 11.23 1.39 -14.33
CA TRP A 80 10.48 0.27 -13.76
C TRP A 80 9.74 -0.51 -14.86
N PRO A 81 10.40 -1.39 -15.61
CA PRO A 81 9.80 -2.05 -16.77
C PRO A 81 8.55 -2.87 -16.43
N ALA A 82 7.56 -2.86 -17.32
CA ALA A 82 6.31 -3.58 -17.14
C ALA A 82 6.48 -5.09 -17.37
N ASP A 83 6.08 -5.91 -16.39
CA ASP A 83 5.98 -7.36 -16.59
C ASP A 83 5.02 -7.66 -17.74
N PHE A 84 5.42 -8.58 -18.61
CA PHE A 84 4.63 -8.98 -19.78
C PHE A 84 4.21 -7.81 -20.70
N GLY A 85 4.92 -6.68 -20.61
CA GLY A 85 4.57 -5.45 -21.33
C GLY A 85 3.29 -4.76 -20.86
N HIS A 86 2.76 -5.09 -19.67
CA HIS A 86 1.52 -4.49 -19.16
C HIS A 86 1.53 -4.30 -17.64
N TYR A 87 1.36 -3.06 -17.15
CA TYR A 87 1.29 -2.72 -15.72
C TYR A 87 -0.02 -3.10 -15.02
N GLY A 88 -0.96 -3.72 -15.72
CA GLY A 88 -2.32 -3.96 -15.24
C GLY A 88 -2.33 -4.73 -13.92
N PRO A 89 -1.60 -5.86 -13.82
CA PRO A 89 -1.55 -6.62 -12.57
C PRO A 89 -0.95 -5.84 -11.39
N LEU A 90 0.08 -5.01 -11.64
CA LEU A 90 0.66 -4.14 -10.61
C LEU A 90 -0.36 -3.11 -10.11
N PHE A 91 -1.17 -2.54 -11.00
CA PHE A 91 -2.21 -1.59 -10.63
C PHE A 91 -3.40 -2.24 -9.91
N ILE A 92 -3.75 -3.48 -10.26
CA ILE A 92 -4.75 -4.26 -9.50
C ILE A 92 -4.26 -4.45 -8.06
N ARG A 93 -3.01 -4.90 -7.87
CA ARG A 93 -2.40 -5.02 -6.53
C ARG A 93 -2.41 -3.69 -5.78
N MET A 94 -2.04 -2.59 -6.44
CA MET A 94 -2.04 -1.26 -5.83
C MET A 94 -3.43 -0.85 -5.32
N ALA A 95 -4.48 -1.02 -6.15
CA ALA A 95 -5.85 -0.71 -5.78
C ALA A 95 -6.36 -1.63 -4.66
N TRP A 96 -6.08 -2.94 -4.75
CA TRP A 96 -6.38 -3.92 -3.72
C TRP A 96 -5.76 -3.55 -2.38
N HIS A 97 -4.45 -3.27 -2.33
CA HIS A 97 -3.75 -2.87 -1.11
C HIS A 97 -4.22 -1.51 -0.57
N SER A 98 -4.71 -0.62 -1.45
CA SER A 98 -5.27 0.66 -1.01
C SER A 98 -6.60 0.46 -0.29
N ALA A 99 -7.43 -0.48 -0.75
CA ALA A 99 -8.74 -0.76 -0.14
C ALA A 99 -8.66 -1.78 1.01
N GLY A 100 -7.68 -2.68 0.97
CA GLY A 100 -7.57 -3.84 1.85
C GLY A 100 -7.06 -3.56 3.26
N THR A 101 -6.95 -2.30 3.69
CA THR A 101 -6.62 -1.99 5.09
C THR A 101 -7.87 -1.77 5.96
N TYR A 102 -9.06 -1.84 5.35
CA TYR A 102 -10.35 -1.58 5.98
C TYR A 102 -10.69 -2.60 7.06
N ARG A 103 -11.29 -2.17 8.18
CA ARG A 103 -11.74 -3.08 9.25
C ARG A 103 -13.13 -2.72 9.73
N ILE A 104 -14.01 -3.71 9.83
CA ILE A 104 -15.41 -3.49 10.26
C ILE A 104 -15.55 -3.08 11.72
N ALA A 105 -14.56 -3.43 12.56
CA ALA A 105 -14.65 -3.25 14.01
C ALA A 105 -14.68 -1.77 14.42
N ASP A 106 -14.02 -0.90 13.66
CA ASP A 106 -13.98 0.55 13.92
C ASP A 106 -14.17 1.41 12.66
N GLY A 107 -14.34 0.79 11.48
CA GLY A 107 -14.58 1.48 10.21
C GLY A 107 -13.35 2.20 9.64
N ARG A 108 -12.15 1.96 10.20
CA ARG A 108 -10.91 2.64 9.80
C ARG A 108 -10.17 1.88 8.69
N GLY A 109 -9.22 2.57 8.07
CA GLY A 109 -8.50 2.06 6.90
C GLY A 109 -9.34 2.15 5.63
N GLY A 110 -8.91 1.41 4.60
CA GLY A 110 -9.50 1.44 3.28
C GLY A 110 -9.00 2.60 2.41
N ALA A 111 -9.58 2.70 1.21
CA ALA A 111 -9.08 3.60 0.17
C ALA A 111 -9.67 5.01 0.20
N GLY A 112 -10.58 5.30 1.13
CA GLY A 112 -11.42 6.50 1.13
C GLY A 112 -10.67 7.84 1.17
N ALA A 113 -9.44 7.83 1.69
CA ALA A 113 -8.61 9.02 1.88
C ALA A 113 -7.29 8.98 1.08
N GLY A 114 -7.03 7.91 0.33
CA GLY A 114 -5.76 7.76 -0.42
C GLY A 114 -4.52 7.61 0.46
N GLN A 115 -4.68 7.14 1.71
CA GLN A 115 -3.62 7.03 2.73
C GLN A 115 -2.43 6.15 2.34
N GLN A 116 -2.55 5.28 1.32
CA GLN A 116 -1.42 4.49 0.82
C GLN A 116 -0.23 5.35 0.34
N ARG A 117 -0.44 6.65 0.08
CA ARG A 117 0.63 7.59 -0.29
C ARG A 117 1.40 8.19 0.90
N PHE A 118 0.94 7.96 2.13
CA PHE A 118 1.55 8.48 3.36
C PHE A 118 2.02 7.36 4.28
N ALA A 119 2.86 7.71 5.25
CA ALA A 119 3.22 6.82 6.34
C ALA A 119 1.98 6.41 7.17
N PRO A 120 1.96 5.21 7.78
CA PRO A 120 2.95 4.15 7.63
C PRO A 120 2.73 3.31 6.35
N LEU A 121 1.57 3.44 5.69
CA LEU A 121 1.16 2.56 4.61
C LEU A 121 2.07 2.64 3.38
N ASN A 122 2.64 3.80 3.08
CA ASN A 122 3.59 3.96 1.97
C ASN A 122 4.85 3.11 2.13
N SER A 123 5.12 2.61 3.35
CA SER A 123 6.35 1.92 3.76
C SER A 123 6.13 0.57 4.43
N TRP A 124 4.88 0.10 4.49
CA TRP A 124 4.61 -1.26 4.94
C TRP A 124 5.31 -2.28 4.04
N PRO A 125 5.88 -3.37 4.59
CA PRO A 125 6.52 -4.42 3.81
C PRO A 125 5.61 -4.98 2.71
N ASP A 126 4.32 -5.18 3.01
CA ASP A 126 3.37 -5.73 2.02
C ASP A 126 3.04 -4.72 0.91
N ASN A 127 3.37 -3.44 1.09
CA ASN A 127 3.25 -2.40 0.06
C ASN A 127 4.55 -2.18 -0.73
N VAL A 128 5.52 -3.10 -0.60
CA VAL A 128 6.77 -3.08 -1.37
C VAL A 128 6.52 -2.86 -2.86
N ASN A 129 7.29 -1.94 -3.44
CA ASN A 129 7.23 -1.49 -4.83
C ASN A 129 5.93 -0.80 -5.29
N LEU A 130 4.93 -0.61 -4.41
CA LEU A 130 3.74 0.18 -4.76
C LEU A 130 4.02 1.68 -4.82
N ASP A 131 5.15 2.14 -4.26
CA ASP A 131 5.70 3.47 -4.52
C ASP A 131 6.00 3.68 -6.02
N LYS A 132 6.53 2.65 -6.71
CA LYS A 132 6.73 2.66 -8.17
C LYS A 132 5.39 2.74 -8.90
N ALA A 133 4.39 1.94 -8.48
CA ALA A 133 3.05 1.95 -9.06
C ALA A 133 2.39 3.33 -8.97
N ARG A 134 2.42 3.97 -7.79
CA ARG A 134 1.90 5.34 -7.61
C ARG A 134 2.67 6.36 -8.44
N ARG A 135 3.99 6.21 -8.56
CA ARG A 135 4.83 7.09 -9.38
C ARG A 135 4.52 7.00 -10.87
N LEU A 136 4.17 5.82 -11.39
CA LEU A 136 3.72 5.64 -12.77
C LEU A 136 2.44 6.43 -13.08
N LEU A 137 1.56 6.62 -12.08
CA LEU A 137 0.31 7.37 -12.22
C LEU A 137 0.47 8.90 -12.09
N TRP A 138 1.62 9.37 -11.64
CA TRP A 138 1.86 10.80 -11.43
C TRP A 138 1.59 11.67 -12.67
N PRO A 139 2.01 11.30 -13.91
CA PRO A 139 1.68 12.09 -15.10
C PRO A 139 0.18 12.26 -15.34
N ILE A 140 -0.62 11.24 -15.02
CA ILE A 140 -2.09 11.31 -15.11
C ILE A 140 -2.63 12.27 -14.05
N LYS A 141 -2.20 12.10 -12.78
CA LYS A 141 -2.59 13.03 -11.71
C LYS A 141 -2.21 14.48 -12.04
N GLN A 142 -1.03 14.70 -12.62
CA GLN A 142 -0.55 16.01 -13.03
C GLN A 142 -1.43 16.61 -14.14
N LYS A 143 -1.81 15.81 -15.15
CA LYS A 143 -2.66 16.25 -16.26
C LYS A 143 -4.07 16.66 -15.82
N TYR A 144 -4.70 15.88 -14.94
CA TYR A 144 -6.08 16.11 -14.51
C TYR A 144 -6.20 16.95 -13.23
N GLY A 145 -5.07 17.17 -12.54
CA GLY A 145 -4.97 18.11 -11.43
C GLY A 145 -5.97 17.83 -10.31
N ARG A 146 -6.69 18.87 -9.87
CA ARG A 146 -7.65 18.80 -8.75
C ARG A 146 -8.96 18.08 -9.05
N LYS A 147 -9.23 17.79 -10.33
CA LYS A 147 -10.49 17.15 -10.76
C LYS A 147 -10.56 15.65 -10.48
N ILE A 148 -9.42 15.03 -10.18
CA ILE A 148 -9.34 13.66 -9.71
C ILE A 148 -8.36 13.61 -8.54
N SER A 149 -8.81 13.08 -7.41
CA SER A 149 -7.98 12.85 -6.23
C SER A 149 -7.04 11.67 -6.46
N TRP A 150 -5.98 11.57 -5.65
CA TRP A 150 -5.22 10.34 -5.58
C TRP A 150 -6.10 9.19 -5.10
N ALA A 151 -6.91 9.41 -4.07
CA ALA A 151 -7.81 8.38 -3.54
C ALA A 151 -8.70 7.71 -4.62
N ASP A 152 -9.29 8.50 -5.51
CA ASP A 152 -10.08 7.96 -6.63
C ASP A 152 -9.19 7.39 -7.74
N LEU A 153 -8.08 8.06 -8.09
CA LEU A 153 -7.20 7.61 -9.17
C LEU A 153 -6.60 6.22 -8.88
N LEU A 154 -6.20 5.94 -7.64
CA LEU A 154 -5.66 4.62 -7.27
C LEU A 154 -6.66 3.49 -7.55
N ILE A 155 -7.94 3.69 -7.19
CA ILE A 155 -8.98 2.69 -7.36
C ILE A 155 -9.46 2.61 -8.81
N LEU A 156 -9.67 3.76 -9.47
CA LEU A 156 -10.03 3.80 -10.89
C LEU A 156 -9.01 3.05 -11.74
N THR A 157 -7.72 3.20 -11.44
CA THR A 157 -6.64 2.50 -12.16
C THR A 157 -6.77 0.99 -12.07
N GLY A 158 -7.08 0.44 -10.88
CA GLY A 158 -7.33 -0.99 -10.70
C GLY A 158 -8.53 -1.48 -11.50
N ASN A 159 -9.64 -0.74 -11.51
CA ASN A 159 -10.81 -1.05 -12.32
C ASN A 159 -10.49 -1.05 -13.82
N VAL A 160 -9.82 -0.01 -14.32
CA VAL A 160 -9.45 0.09 -15.75
C VAL A 160 -8.48 -1.04 -16.14
N ALA A 161 -7.61 -1.46 -15.22
CA ALA A 161 -6.68 -2.57 -15.46
C ALA A 161 -7.42 -3.90 -15.62
N LEU A 162 -8.42 -4.17 -14.78
CA LEU A 162 -9.28 -5.34 -14.93
C LEU A 162 -9.99 -5.32 -16.30
N GLU A 163 -10.56 -4.19 -16.70
CA GLU A 163 -11.27 -4.07 -17.97
C GLU A 163 -10.35 -4.20 -19.18
N SER A 164 -9.14 -3.61 -19.13
CA SER A 164 -8.16 -3.71 -20.23
C SER A 164 -7.69 -5.15 -20.46
N MET A 165 -7.71 -5.97 -19.42
CA MET A 165 -7.30 -7.38 -19.45
C MET A 165 -8.49 -8.33 -19.61
N GLY A 166 -9.68 -7.82 -19.95
CA GLY A 166 -10.84 -8.64 -20.35
C GLY A 166 -11.80 -9.03 -19.23
N PHE A 167 -11.68 -8.43 -18.04
CA PHE A 167 -12.67 -8.57 -16.96
C PHE A 167 -13.54 -7.31 -16.87
N LYS A 168 -14.80 -7.42 -17.30
CA LYS A 168 -15.75 -6.31 -17.20
C LYS A 168 -16.15 -6.09 -15.74
N THR A 169 -15.81 -4.93 -15.17
CA THR A 169 -16.18 -4.60 -13.79
C THR A 169 -17.66 -4.27 -13.67
N PHE A 170 -18.18 -4.32 -12.44
CA PHE A 170 -19.57 -3.97 -12.16
C PHE A 170 -19.85 -2.46 -12.33
N GLY A 171 -18.84 -1.63 -12.09
CA GLY A 171 -18.90 -0.17 -12.20
C GLY A 171 -17.85 0.51 -11.33
N PHE A 172 -17.82 1.83 -11.38
CA PHE A 172 -16.93 2.68 -10.58
C PHE A 172 -17.68 3.93 -10.09
N ALA A 173 -17.32 4.40 -8.90
CA ALA A 173 -17.75 5.68 -8.36
C ALA A 173 -16.54 6.45 -7.82
N GLY A 174 -16.41 7.72 -8.23
CA GLY A 174 -15.53 8.68 -7.59
C GLY A 174 -16.21 9.39 -6.42
N GLY A 175 -15.51 10.35 -5.83
CA GLY A 175 -15.99 11.16 -4.71
C GLY A 175 -15.12 11.07 -3.45
N ARG A 176 -13.99 10.35 -3.50
CA ARG A 176 -13.02 10.30 -2.40
C ARG A 176 -12.14 11.54 -2.43
N ALA A 177 -12.35 12.49 -1.52
CA ALA A 177 -11.45 13.64 -1.40
C ALA A 177 -10.08 13.20 -0.85
N ASP A 178 -9.00 13.82 -1.35
CA ASP A 178 -7.67 13.60 -0.78
C ASP A 178 -7.57 14.26 0.60
N VAL A 179 -6.77 13.65 1.46
CA VAL A 179 -6.34 14.21 2.76
C VAL A 179 -4.87 14.61 2.69
N TRP A 180 -4.35 15.39 3.64
CA TRP A 180 -3.04 16.05 3.46
C TRP A 180 -1.97 15.67 4.48
N GLU A 181 -2.30 14.77 5.39
CA GLU A 181 -1.40 14.22 6.40
C GLU A 181 -1.77 12.75 6.71
N PRO A 182 -0.84 11.96 7.26
CA PRO A 182 -1.11 10.58 7.65
C PRO A 182 -2.17 10.47 8.75
N GLU A 183 -2.94 9.39 8.71
CA GLU A 183 -3.88 9.03 9.79
C GLU A 183 -3.16 8.43 11.00
N GLU A 184 -2.86 9.26 12.00
CA GLU A 184 -2.17 8.86 13.24
C GLU A 184 -3.09 8.25 14.30
N ASP A 185 -4.40 8.30 14.09
CA ASP A 185 -5.42 7.85 15.03
C ASP A 185 -5.84 6.39 14.81
N ILE A 186 -5.25 5.70 13.83
CA ILE A 186 -5.49 4.28 13.59
C ILE A 186 -4.53 3.43 14.43
N TYR A 187 -5.10 2.54 15.25
CA TYR A 187 -4.35 1.52 15.97
C TYR A 187 -4.11 0.29 15.07
N TRP A 188 -2.92 0.18 14.49
CA TRP A 188 -2.53 -0.92 13.59
C TRP A 188 -2.03 -2.18 14.32
N GLY A 189 -1.77 -2.09 15.63
CA GLY A 189 -1.27 -3.19 16.46
C GLY A 189 -0.25 -2.74 17.50
N PRO A 190 0.09 -3.60 18.46
CA PRO A 190 1.03 -3.30 19.54
C PRO A 190 2.51 -3.42 19.14
N GLU A 191 2.82 -4.01 17.98
CA GLU A 191 4.17 -4.44 17.65
C GLU A 191 5.14 -3.27 17.44
N GLY A 192 6.35 -3.42 17.98
CA GLY A 192 7.47 -2.51 17.72
C GLY A 192 8.33 -2.86 16.51
N LYS A 193 7.95 -3.88 15.72
CA LYS A 193 8.71 -4.37 14.56
C LYS A 193 7.76 -4.78 13.43
N TRP A 194 8.19 -4.51 12.19
CA TRP A 194 7.50 -5.02 11.00
C TRP A 194 7.48 -6.55 10.99
N LEU A 195 6.36 -7.10 10.52
CA LEU A 195 6.07 -8.53 10.38
C LEU A 195 6.03 -9.32 11.70
N ALA A 196 6.07 -8.66 12.86
CA ALA A 196 5.81 -9.32 14.15
C ALA A 196 4.30 -9.58 14.37
N ASP A 197 3.99 -10.52 15.26
CA ASP A 197 2.65 -11.08 15.50
C ASP A 197 2.23 -11.07 16.99
N GLU A 198 2.55 -10.00 17.74
CA GLU A 198 2.21 -9.84 19.18
C GLU A 198 0.72 -9.52 19.42
N ARG A 199 -0.16 -10.11 18.62
CA ARG A 199 -1.59 -9.78 18.48
C ARG A 199 -2.53 -10.98 18.62
N TYR A 200 -1.99 -12.14 18.92
CA TYR A 200 -2.77 -13.36 19.16
C TYR A 200 -2.83 -13.73 20.63
N SER A 201 -3.94 -14.31 21.04
CA SER A 201 -4.10 -14.95 22.34
C SER A 201 -4.88 -16.25 22.19
N GLY A 202 -4.92 -17.09 23.24
CA GLY A 202 -5.72 -18.32 23.23
C GLY A 202 -5.38 -19.26 22.07
N ASP A 203 -6.41 -19.78 21.40
CA ASP A 203 -6.29 -20.65 20.24
C ASP A 203 -6.32 -19.84 18.94
N ARG A 204 -5.34 -18.93 18.80
CA ARG A 204 -5.18 -18.05 17.63
C ARG A 204 -6.33 -17.02 17.48
N ASP A 205 -6.81 -16.49 18.61
CA ASP A 205 -7.76 -15.39 18.64
C ASP A 205 -7.03 -14.07 18.32
N LEU A 206 -7.29 -13.50 17.14
CA LEU A 206 -6.73 -12.22 16.72
C LEU A 206 -7.34 -11.06 17.50
N GLN A 207 -6.49 -10.19 18.05
CA GLN A 207 -6.87 -9.04 18.86
C GLN A 207 -7.79 -8.09 18.09
N ASN A 208 -8.93 -7.72 18.69
CA ASN A 208 -9.75 -6.62 18.19
C ASN A 208 -9.07 -5.26 18.45
N PRO A 209 -9.14 -4.30 17.51
CA PRO A 209 -9.95 -4.31 16.29
C PRO A 209 -9.20 -4.75 15.01
N LEU A 210 -8.04 -5.39 15.13
CA LEU A 210 -7.12 -5.66 14.03
C LEU A 210 -7.74 -6.55 12.95
N GLY A 211 -7.26 -6.38 11.71
CA GLY A 211 -7.73 -7.12 10.52
C GLY A 211 -6.63 -7.91 9.79
N ALA A 212 -5.39 -7.90 10.29
CA ALA A 212 -4.26 -8.57 9.67
C ALA A 212 -3.47 -9.41 10.69
N VAL A 213 -2.82 -10.48 10.22
CA VAL A 213 -2.12 -11.46 11.07
C VAL A 213 -0.76 -10.99 11.59
N GLN A 214 -0.15 -10.01 10.92
CA GLN A 214 1.15 -9.44 11.27
C GLN A 214 1.18 -7.94 10.99
N MET A 215 2.02 -7.21 11.72
CA MET A 215 2.20 -5.78 11.51
C MET A 215 2.81 -5.50 10.13
N GLY A 216 2.16 -4.67 9.33
CA GLY A 216 2.66 -4.32 7.99
C GLY A 216 2.20 -5.25 6.86
N LEU A 217 1.31 -6.21 7.13
CA LEU A 217 0.57 -6.99 6.13
C LEU A 217 -0.83 -6.42 5.90
N ILE A 218 -1.37 -6.64 4.71
CA ILE A 218 -2.76 -6.30 4.39
C ILE A 218 -3.73 -7.29 5.06
N TYR A 219 -3.55 -8.60 4.88
CA TYR A 219 -4.40 -9.64 5.48
C TYR A 219 -3.58 -10.72 6.19
N VAL A 220 -3.01 -11.65 5.42
CA VAL A 220 -2.34 -12.85 5.90
C VAL A 220 -0.91 -12.95 5.38
N ASN A 221 -0.09 -13.78 6.02
CA ASN A 221 1.25 -14.07 5.54
C ASN A 221 1.18 -15.04 4.33
N PRO A 222 1.77 -14.70 3.18
CA PRO A 222 1.67 -15.51 1.97
C PRO A 222 2.39 -16.86 2.06
N GLU A 223 3.33 -17.02 3.00
CA GLU A 223 4.03 -18.29 3.30
C GLU A 223 3.30 -19.12 4.37
N GLY A 224 2.13 -18.65 4.82
CA GLY A 224 1.33 -19.25 5.88
C GLY A 224 1.65 -18.73 7.28
N PRO A 225 0.92 -19.19 8.31
CA PRO A 225 1.03 -18.71 9.69
C PRO A 225 2.46 -18.67 10.21
N ASN A 226 2.98 -17.47 10.42
CA ASN A 226 4.34 -17.23 10.92
C ASN A 226 5.43 -17.85 10.02
N GLY A 227 5.21 -17.83 8.70
CA GLY A 227 6.10 -18.41 7.69
C GLY A 227 6.07 -19.93 7.61
N LYS A 228 5.06 -20.58 8.21
CA LYS A 228 4.89 -22.03 8.14
C LYS A 228 3.97 -22.38 6.97
N PRO A 229 4.42 -23.18 5.99
CA PRO A 229 3.65 -23.52 4.80
C PRO A 229 2.60 -24.61 5.09
N ASP A 230 1.63 -24.28 5.95
CA ASP A 230 0.45 -25.10 6.25
C ASP A 230 -0.80 -24.45 5.61
N PRO A 231 -1.31 -24.98 4.49
CA PRO A 231 -2.46 -24.42 3.79
C PRO A 231 -3.75 -24.43 4.63
N LEU A 232 -3.94 -25.44 5.51
CA LEU A 232 -5.14 -25.53 6.34
C LEU A 232 -5.14 -24.50 7.46
N ALA A 233 -3.97 -24.26 8.06
CA ALA A 233 -3.80 -23.19 9.02
C ALA A 233 -3.92 -21.81 8.35
N SER A 234 -3.35 -21.64 7.16
CA SER A 234 -3.50 -20.41 6.36
C SER A 234 -4.96 -20.12 6.03
N ALA A 235 -5.75 -21.14 5.66
CA ALA A 235 -7.17 -20.97 5.38
C ALA A 235 -7.99 -20.48 6.59
N ARG A 236 -7.55 -20.76 7.83
CA ARG A 236 -8.18 -20.19 9.04
C ARG A 236 -7.91 -18.70 9.16
N ASP A 237 -6.67 -18.30 8.95
CA ASP A 237 -6.25 -16.88 8.97
C ASP A 237 -6.95 -16.09 7.87
N ILE A 238 -7.03 -16.65 6.65
CA ILE A 238 -7.71 -16.02 5.52
C ILE A 238 -9.16 -15.75 5.88
N ARG A 239 -9.87 -16.75 6.42
CA ARG A 239 -11.28 -16.57 6.81
C ARG A 239 -11.46 -15.52 7.91
N ASP A 240 -10.64 -15.55 8.97
CA ASP A 240 -10.75 -14.58 10.07
C ASP A 240 -10.47 -13.15 9.60
N THR A 241 -9.38 -12.94 8.87
CA THR A 241 -8.98 -11.61 8.39
C THR A 241 -9.96 -11.04 7.36
N PHE A 242 -10.39 -11.82 6.37
CA PHE A 242 -11.37 -11.36 5.39
C PHE A 242 -12.74 -11.06 6.03
N ALA A 243 -13.19 -11.86 7.00
CA ALA A 243 -14.42 -11.58 7.74
C ALA A 243 -14.33 -10.25 8.51
N ARG A 244 -13.17 -9.94 9.11
CA ARG A 244 -12.89 -8.64 9.75
C ARG A 244 -12.84 -7.47 8.76
N MET A 245 -12.74 -7.76 7.45
CA MET A 245 -12.77 -6.80 6.36
C MET A 245 -14.08 -6.87 5.55
N ALA A 246 -15.16 -7.37 6.16
CA ALA A 246 -16.51 -7.46 5.60
C ALA A 246 -16.70 -8.45 4.45
N MET A 247 -15.79 -9.40 4.26
CA MET A 247 -15.90 -10.41 3.20
C MET A 247 -16.28 -11.77 3.78
N ASN A 248 -17.29 -12.40 3.20
CA ASN A 248 -17.65 -13.79 3.48
C ASN A 248 -16.79 -14.78 2.67
N ASP A 249 -17.01 -16.09 2.85
CA ASP A 249 -16.22 -17.14 2.18
C ASP A 249 -16.29 -17.06 0.64
N GLU A 250 -17.45 -16.77 0.05
CA GLU A 250 -17.62 -16.66 -1.40
C GLU A 250 -16.87 -15.44 -1.96
N GLU A 251 -17.04 -14.29 -1.32
CA GLU A 251 -16.36 -13.05 -1.68
C GLU A 251 -14.83 -13.20 -1.55
N THR A 252 -14.38 -13.88 -0.49
CA THR A 252 -12.96 -14.14 -0.24
C THR A 252 -12.34 -14.99 -1.35
N VAL A 253 -12.97 -16.10 -1.72
CA VAL A 253 -12.49 -16.96 -2.81
C VAL A 253 -12.51 -16.21 -4.13
N ALA A 254 -13.57 -15.46 -4.42
CA ALA A 254 -13.69 -14.68 -5.65
C ALA A 254 -12.60 -13.59 -5.77
N LEU A 255 -12.30 -12.88 -4.68
CA LEU A 255 -11.25 -11.85 -4.64
C LEU A 255 -9.86 -12.44 -4.82
N ILE A 256 -9.52 -13.51 -4.09
CA ILE A 256 -8.20 -14.14 -4.15
C ILE A 256 -7.97 -14.75 -5.53
N ALA A 257 -8.90 -15.59 -6.01
CA ALA A 257 -8.73 -16.25 -7.30
C ALA A 257 -8.79 -15.25 -8.46
N GLY A 258 -9.73 -14.30 -8.42
CA GLY A 258 -9.86 -13.29 -9.46
C GLY A 258 -8.69 -12.32 -9.51
N GLY A 259 -8.11 -11.95 -8.35
CA GLY A 259 -6.89 -11.14 -8.29
C GLY A 259 -5.67 -11.89 -8.82
N HIS A 260 -5.46 -13.13 -8.36
CA HIS A 260 -4.33 -13.96 -8.78
C HIS A 260 -4.48 -14.58 -10.17
N THR A 261 -5.59 -14.34 -10.89
CA THR A 261 -5.65 -14.57 -12.34
C THR A 261 -4.61 -13.75 -13.10
N PHE A 262 -4.18 -12.62 -12.51
CA PHE A 262 -3.32 -11.64 -13.15
C PHE A 262 -1.92 -11.58 -12.52
N GLY A 263 -0.92 -11.34 -13.36
CA GLY A 263 0.44 -10.99 -12.96
C GLY A 263 1.24 -12.13 -12.34
N LYS A 264 2.18 -11.71 -11.49
CA LYS A 264 3.16 -12.54 -10.80
C LYS A 264 3.62 -11.86 -9.52
N THR A 265 4.27 -12.60 -8.63
CA THR A 265 5.06 -12.06 -7.52
C THR A 265 6.51 -11.81 -7.96
N HIS A 266 7.32 -11.21 -7.08
CA HIS A 266 8.72 -10.86 -7.38
C HIS A 266 9.66 -11.28 -6.23
N GLY A 267 10.61 -12.14 -6.56
CA GLY A 267 11.55 -12.79 -5.65
C GLY A 267 12.82 -13.23 -6.39
N ALA A 268 13.28 -12.42 -7.36
CA ALA A 268 14.36 -12.80 -8.28
C ALA A 268 15.73 -13.04 -7.60
N GLY A 269 15.91 -12.59 -6.37
CA GLY A 269 17.18 -12.70 -5.64
C GLY A 269 17.01 -12.57 -4.13
N ASP A 270 18.14 -12.53 -3.43
CA ASP A 270 18.21 -12.45 -1.97
C ASP A 270 17.59 -11.14 -1.46
N ALA A 271 16.60 -11.26 -0.57
CA ALA A 271 15.90 -10.13 0.04
C ALA A 271 16.84 -9.18 0.82
N THR A 272 18.01 -9.65 1.26
CA THR A 272 19.02 -8.81 1.93
C THR A 272 19.64 -7.74 1.01
N LEU A 273 19.43 -7.87 -0.31
CA LEU A 273 19.89 -6.90 -1.31
C LEU A 273 18.88 -5.76 -1.53
N VAL A 274 17.69 -5.85 -0.93
CA VAL A 274 16.66 -4.81 -0.99
C VAL A 274 16.97 -3.74 0.06
N GLY A 275 17.04 -2.48 -0.39
CA GLY A 275 17.24 -1.33 0.48
C GLY A 275 16.04 -1.01 1.37
N VAL A 276 16.19 0.07 2.12
CA VAL A 276 15.16 0.56 3.06
C VAL A 276 13.89 1.04 2.36
N GLU A 277 12.77 0.94 3.07
CA GLU A 277 11.45 1.44 2.70
C GLU A 277 11.42 2.97 2.51
N PRO A 278 10.39 3.55 1.83
CA PRO A 278 10.37 4.96 1.44
C PRO A 278 10.62 5.98 2.56
N GLU A 279 10.03 5.79 3.75
CA GLU A 279 10.24 6.73 4.88
C GLU A 279 11.66 6.63 5.49
N GLY A 280 12.34 5.50 5.29
CA GLY A 280 13.73 5.31 5.71
C GLY A 280 14.76 5.65 4.64
N ALA A 281 14.32 5.92 3.41
CA ALA A 281 15.19 6.10 2.26
C ALA A 281 15.88 7.47 2.24
N ASP A 282 17.07 7.50 1.64
CA ASP A 282 17.82 8.73 1.44
C ASP A 282 17.08 9.69 0.48
N ILE A 283 17.32 10.99 0.64
CA ILE A 283 16.57 12.05 -0.06
C ILE A 283 16.68 11.96 -1.58
N GLU A 284 17.77 11.42 -2.14
CA GLU A 284 17.94 11.22 -3.58
C GLU A 284 16.98 10.19 -4.18
N GLN A 285 16.37 9.33 -3.36
CA GLN A 285 15.32 8.42 -3.82
C GLN A 285 14.00 9.15 -4.11
N GLN A 286 13.87 10.42 -3.69
CA GLN A 286 12.73 11.28 -4.00
C GLN A 286 11.39 10.61 -3.65
N GLY A 287 11.31 10.03 -2.45
CA GLY A 287 10.12 9.35 -1.92
C GLY A 287 9.84 7.96 -2.50
N LEU A 288 10.80 7.37 -3.23
CA LEU A 288 10.80 5.94 -3.54
C LEU A 288 11.64 5.18 -2.50
N GLY A 289 11.40 3.88 -2.36
CA GLY A 289 12.14 3.01 -1.46
C GLY A 289 12.47 1.66 -2.10
N TRP A 290 12.96 0.73 -1.29
CA TRP A 290 13.26 -0.66 -1.66
C TRP A 290 14.19 -0.79 -2.88
N ALA A 291 15.12 0.15 -3.03
CA ALA A 291 16.10 0.09 -4.11
C ALA A 291 16.92 -1.21 -3.99
N SER A 292 16.85 -2.08 -4.99
CA SER A 292 17.54 -3.37 -4.99
C SER A 292 18.93 -3.26 -5.60
N LYS A 293 19.90 -3.90 -4.95
CA LYS A 293 21.27 -4.07 -5.47
C LYS A 293 21.44 -5.34 -6.32
N PHE A 294 20.39 -6.15 -6.43
CA PHE A 294 20.42 -7.38 -7.23
C PHE A 294 20.26 -7.05 -8.72
N GLY A 295 21.25 -7.41 -9.54
CA GLY A 295 21.22 -7.18 -10.98
C GLY A 295 20.95 -5.70 -11.33
N THR A 296 19.92 -5.46 -12.14
CA THR A 296 19.41 -4.13 -12.48
C THR A 296 18.45 -3.55 -11.43
N GLY A 297 17.99 -4.35 -10.48
CA GLY A 297 17.06 -4.00 -9.41
C GLY A 297 15.61 -3.82 -9.84
N LYS A 298 15.27 -4.15 -11.10
CA LYS A 298 13.96 -3.92 -11.73
C LYS A 298 13.71 -4.95 -12.84
N GLY A 299 12.47 -5.01 -13.36
CA GLY A 299 12.12 -5.97 -14.41
C GLY A 299 12.37 -7.41 -13.96
N GLY A 300 13.14 -8.18 -14.75
CA GLY A 300 13.51 -9.56 -14.40
C GLY A 300 14.30 -9.71 -13.10
N ASP A 301 14.94 -8.64 -12.60
CA ASP A 301 15.70 -8.63 -11.35
C ASP A 301 14.89 -8.02 -10.18
N ALA A 302 13.59 -7.79 -10.35
CA ALA A 302 12.76 -7.20 -9.32
C ALA A 302 12.62 -8.14 -8.11
N ILE A 303 12.71 -7.57 -6.92
CA ILE A 303 12.44 -8.24 -5.65
C ILE A 303 11.33 -7.45 -4.94
N GLY A 304 10.28 -8.15 -4.54
CA GLY A 304 9.12 -7.62 -3.82
C GLY A 304 8.85 -8.46 -2.59
N SER A 305 7.89 -9.39 -2.67
CA SER A 305 7.53 -10.29 -1.56
C SER A 305 8.61 -11.33 -1.24
N GLY A 306 9.58 -11.56 -2.13
CA GLY A 306 10.54 -12.67 -2.02
C GLY A 306 10.06 -13.97 -2.66
N LEU A 307 8.75 -14.14 -2.82
CA LEU A 307 8.14 -15.21 -3.63
C LEU A 307 8.28 -14.93 -5.14
N GLU A 308 8.45 -15.98 -5.96
CA GLU A 308 8.55 -15.91 -7.42
C GLU A 308 7.53 -16.85 -8.10
N VAL A 309 6.25 -16.46 -8.06
CA VAL A 309 5.10 -17.23 -8.53
C VAL A 309 4.43 -16.50 -9.69
N THR A 310 4.13 -17.23 -10.77
CA THR A 310 3.22 -16.79 -11.84
C THR A 310 2.07 -17.78 -11.91
N TRP A 311 0.85 -17.35 -11.54
CA TRP A 311 -0.26 -18.28 -11.32
C TRP A 311 -0.90 -18.82 -12.60
N THR A 312 -0.90 -18.04 -13.68
CA THR A 312 -1.61 -18.35 -14.92
C THR A 312 -0.68 -18.33 -16.13
N THR A 313 -1.07 -18.99 -17.22
CA THR A 313 -0.29 -18.95 -18.47
C THR A 313 -0.54 -17.66 -19.27
N THR A 314 -1.55 -16.89 -18.88
CA THR A 314 -1.95 -15.63 -19.51
C THR A 314 -2.06 -14.49 -18.49
N PRO A 315 -0.95 -14.05 -17.86
CA PRO A 315 -0.99 -13.15 -16.69
C PRO A 315 -1.58 -11.76 -16.93
N THR A 316 -1.80 -11.39 -18.19
CA THR A 316 -2.39 -10.11 -18.60
C THR A 316 -3.76 -10.29 -19.25
N LYS A 317 -4.44 -11.40 -18.97
CA LYS A 317 -5.77 -11.72 -19.49
C LYS A 317 -6.62 -12.48 -18.46
N TRP A 318 -7.88 -12.09 -18.35
CA TRP A 318 -8.86 -12.83 -17.56
C TRP A 318 -9.03 -14.26 -18.10
N SER A 319 -8.97 -15.24 -17.20
CA SER A 319 -9.11 -16.67 -17.48
C SER A 319 -9.49 -17.43 -16.20
N ASN A 320 -9.84 -18.72 -16.34
CA ASN A 320 -10.00 -19.64 -15.21
C ASN A 320 -8.71 -20.41 -14.89
N ASP A 321 -7.59 -20.08 -15.56
CA ASP A 321 -6.30 -20.77 -15.42
C ASP A 321 -5.85 -20.90 -13.96
N PHE A 322 -6.17 -19.92 -13.10
CA PHE A 322 -5.84 -20.00 -11.67
C PHE A 322 -6.45 -21.26 -11.03
N PHE A 323 -7.74 -21.52 -11.25
CA PHE A 323 -8.40 -22.71 -10.71
C PHE A 323 -8.02 -23.98 -11.46
N ASP A 324 -7.88 -23.90 -12.78
CA ASP A 324 -7.44 -25.03 -13.59
C ASP A 324 -6.06 -25.52 -13.13
N ASN A 325 -5.15 -24.60 -12.81
CA ASN A 325 -3.85 -24.93 -12.25
C ASN A 325 -3.96 -25.43 -10.79
N LEU A 326 -4.69 -24.71 -9.93
CA LEU A 326 -4.81 -25.06 -8.52
C LEU A 326 -5.34 -26.49 -8.31
N PHE A 327 -6.34 -26.91 -9.09
CA PHE A 327 -6.98 -28.22 -8.96
C PHE A 327 -6.47 -29.28 -9.95
N GLY A 328 -5.81 -28.87 -11.03
CA GLY A 328 -5.34 -29.76 -12.08
C GLY A 328 -3.95 -30.37 -11.86
N PHE A 329 -3.20 -29.87 -10.86
CA PHE A 329 -1.85 -30.34 -10.53
C PHE A 329 -1.73 -30.75 -9.06
N ASP A 330 -0.74 -31.61 -8.80
CA ASP A 330 -0.22 -31.85 -7.46
C ASP A 330 0.83 -30.77 -7.13
N TRP A 331 0.87 -30.33 -5.87
CA TRP A 331 1.74 -29.26 -5.40
C TRP A 331 2.76 -29.80 -4.38
N GLU A 332 4.01 -29.34 -4.49
CA GLU A 332 5.11 -29.66 -3.57
C GLU A 332 5.77 -28.37 -3.05
N LEU A 333 6.38 -28.45 -1.86
CA LEU A 333 7.06 -27.34 -1.19
C LEU A 333 8.49 -27.17 -1.70
#